data_AF-A0A7H5F3B1-F1
#
_entry.id   AF-A0A7H5F3B1-F1
#
_cell.length_a   1.000
_cell.length_b   1.000
_cell.length_c   1.000
_cell.angle_alpha   90.00
_cell.angle_beta   90.00
_cell.angle_gamma   90.00
#
_symmetry.space_group_name_H-M   'P 1'
#
loop_
_entity.id
_entity.type
_entity.pdbx_description
1 polymer ?
#
loop_
_entity_poly.entity_id
_entity_poly.type
_entity_poly.pdbx_seq_one_letter_code
_entity_poly.pdbx_strand_id
1 'polypeptide(L)'
;MNEFQQRLLAQAGHVGDQLFRHQLLLLSEQQTTGEDARSDALNILWSLVKMRDLVPFPPESSLDLTPLDKLRTELEEEDCDVLQCLADFNNWIGAVDPALTAGENDRPENVETSILNGRMRENLNGLRAATDSTRTRLLVSGENFDRSAFTAARNALTFTSAVYDEKLRLDLVQARNEECRQVEAHIEDIKNASGANFPSRIQAAATYLEKRVVLPV
;
A
#
# COMPACT_ATOMS: atom_id res chain seq x y z
N MET A 1 -20.49 -12.83 -8.80
CA MET A 1 -20.63 -11.43 -8.34
C MET A 1 -21.71 -10.75 -9.16
N ASN A 2 -22.64 -10.02 -8.55
CA ASN A 2 -23.67 -9.28 -9.30
C ASN A 2 -23.11 -7.91 -9.78
N GLU A 3 -23.82 -7.24 -10.70
CA GLU A 3 -23.37 -5.97 -11.31
C GLU A 3 -23.24 -4.84 -10.28
N PHE A 4 -24.17 -4.76 -9.32
CA PHE A 4 -24.13 -3.78 -8.24
C PHE A 4 -22.88 -3.94 -7.36
N GLN A 5 -22.60 -5.16 -6.93
CA GLN A 5 -21.43 -5.52 -6.12
C GLN A 5 -20.13 -5.17 -6.85
N GLN A 6 -20.03 -5.48 -8.15
CA GLN A 6 -18.87 -5.08 -8.98
C GLN A 6 -18.68 -3.57 -9.01
N ARG A 7 -19.74 -2.81 -9.29
CA ARG A 7 -19.67 -1.35 -9.36
C ARG A 7 -19.30 -0.73 -8.00
N LEU A 8 -19.87 -1.25 -6.91
CA LEU A 8 -19.62 -0.74 -5.57
C LEU A 8 -18.16 -0.98 -5.13
N LEU A 9 -17.64 -2.19 -5.35
CA LEU A 9 -16.23 -2.52 -5.07
C LEU A 9 -15.28 -1.67 -5.92
N ALA A 10 -15.61 -1.42 -7.18
CA ALA A 10 -14.82 -0.54 -8.04
C ALA A 10 -14.76 0.90 -7.51
N GLN A 11 -15.89 1.44 -7.05
CA GLN A 11 -15.93 2.79 -6.46
C GLN A 11 -15.17 2.86 -5.14
N ALA A 12 -15.39 1.90 -4.23
CA ALA A 12 -14.72 1.85 -2.94
C ALA A 12 -13.20 1.61 -3.08
N GLY A 13 -12.80 0.72 -4.00
CA GLY A 13 -11.41 0.47 -4.34
C GLY A 13 -10.72 1.71 -4.92
N HIS A 14 -11.41 2.49 -5.77
CA HIS A 14 -10.88 3.74 -6.30
C HIS A 14 -10.63 4.79 -5.20
N VAL A 15 -11.57 4.95 -4.26
CA VAL A 15 -11.40 5.85 -3.10
C VAL A 15 -10.25 5.38 -2.21
N GLY A 16 -10.15 4.07 -1.94
CA GLY A 16 -9.03 3.50 -1.20
C GLY A 16 -7.68 3.75 -1.88
N ASP A 17 -7.62 3.67 -3.21
CA ASP A 17 -6.41 3.95 -4.00
C ASP A 17 -5.99 5.42 -3.89
N GLN A 18 -6.94 6.35 -3.92
CA GLN A 18 -6.68 7.78 -3.73
C GLN A 18 -6.17 8.05 -2.32
N LEU A 19 -6.80 7.48 -1.28
CA LEU A 19 -6.37 7.59 0.10
C LEU A 19 -4.94 7.07 0.29
N PHE A 20 -4.61 5.91 -0.28
CA PHE A 20 -3.26 5.36 -0.25
C PHE A 20 -2.22 6.32 -0.85
N ARG A 21 -2.52 6.93 -2.00
CA ARG A 21 -1.60 7.87 -2.67
C ARG A 21 -1.41 9.15 -1.87
N HIS A 22 -2.48 9.68 -1.30
CA HIS A 22 -2.44 10.86 -0.43
C HIS A 22 -1.63 10.59 0.84
N GLN A 23 -1.81 9.42 1.48
CA GLN A 23 -0.98 9.00 2.61
C GLN A 23 0.50 8.87 2.22
N LEU A 24 0.80 8.32 1.05
CA LEU A 24 2.17 8.22 0.55
C LEU A 24 2.83 9.60 0.36
N LEU A 25 2.08 10.59 -0.15
CA LEU A 25 2.54 11.97 -0.26
C LEU A 25 2.86 12.56 1.13
N LEU A 26 1.93 12.43 2.09
CA LEU A 26 2.15 12.90 3.46
C LEU A 26 3.38 12.27 4.12
N LEU A 27 3.60 10.96 3.93
CA LEU A 27 4.78 10.26 4.45
C LEU A 27 6.10 10.76 3.84
N SER A 28 6.06 11.23 2.59
CA SER A 28 7.22 11.81 1.92
C SER A 28 7.56 13.20 2.47
N GLU A 29 6.55 13.96 2.92
CA GLU A 29 6.68 15.32 3.43
C GLU A 29 7.04 15.38 4.92
N GLN A 30 6.45 14.52 5.75
CA GLN A 30 6.50 14.67 7.22
C GLN A 30 7.69 13.99 7.91
N GLN A 31 8.56 13.27 7.19
CA GLN A 31 9.75 12.55 7.72
C GLN A 31 9.50 11.60 8.92
N THR A 32 8.25 11.38 9.33
CA THR A 32 7.84 10.52 10.45
C THR A 32 7.70 9.06 10.02
N THR A 33 7.77 8.14 10.98
CA THR A 33 7.58 6.70 10.74
C THR A 33 6.12 6.39 10.44
N GLY A 34 5.84 5.97 9.21
CA GLY A 34 4.51 5.62 8.70
C GLY A 34 3.94 4.31 9.22
N GLU A 35 4.03 4.04 10.52
CA GLU A 35 3.40 2.86 11.13
C GLU A 35 1.88 3.00 11.17
N ASP A 36 1.37 4.14 11.63
CA ASP A 36 -0.07 4.45 11.64
C ASP A 36 -0.62 4.47 10.21
N ALA A 37 0.02 5.22 9.32
CA ALA A 37 -0.37 5.26 7.90
C ALA A 37 -0.36 3.86 7.27
N ARG A 38 0.64 3.03 7.57
CA ARG A 38 0.69 1.63 7.12
C ARG A 38 -0.49 0.83 7.68
N SER A 39 -0.80 0.97 8.96
CA SER A 39 -1.94 0.29 9.59
C SER A 39 -3.25 0.71 8.90
N ASP A 40 -3.45 2.00 8.67
CA ASP A 40 -4.61 2.55 7.96
C ASP A 40 -4.75 1.99 6.54
N ALA A 41 -3.67 1.97 5.76
CA ALA A 41 -3.69 1.44 4.40
C ALA A 41 -3.99 -0.06 4.36
N LEU A 42 -3.48 -0.82 5.34
CA LEU A 42 -3.80 -2.24 5.48
C LEU A 42 -5.26 -2.45 5.93
N ASN A 43 -5.77 -1.62 6.83
CA ASN A 43 -7.17 -1.66 7.25
C ASN A 43 -8.11 -1.39 6.08
N ILE A 44 -7.82 -0.39 5.23
CA ILE A 44 -8.55 -0.14 3.98
C ILE A 44 -8.57 -1.40 3.11
N LEU A 45 -7.38 -1.99 2.85
CA LEU A 45 -7.27 -3.20 2.04
C LEU A 45 -8.10 -4.36 2.62
N TRP A 46 -8.02 -4.61 3.92
CA TRP A 46 -8.74 -5.69 4.58
C TRP A 46 -10.25 -5.46 4.58
N SER A 47 -10.70 -4.23 4.81
CA SER A 47 -12.12 -3.86 4.72
C SER A 47 -12.68 -4.11 3.32
N LEU A 48 -11.94 -3.76 2.27
CA LEU A 48 -12.33 -4.05 0.88
C LEU A 48 -12.38 -5.55 0.58
N VAL A 49 -11.41 -6.33 1.09
CA VAL A 49 -11.42 -7.80 0.95
C VAL A 49 -12.62 -8.42 1.66
N LYS A 50 -12.88 -8.02 2.91
CA LYS A 50 -14.06 -8.46 3.66
C LYS A 50 -15.36 -8.11 2.93
N MET A 51 -15.44 -6.90 2.37
CA MET A 51 -16.61 -6.43 1.64
C MET A 51 -16.85 -7.26 0.39
N ARG A 52 -15.79 -7.60 -0.37
CA ARG A 52 -15.86 -8.48 -1.54
C ARG A 52 -16.47 -9.83 -1.20
N ASP A 53 -16.08 -10.38 -0.04
CA ASP A 53 -16.44 -11.73 0.39
C ASP A 53 -17.72 -11.77 1.27
N LEU A 54 -18.43 -10.64 1.41
CA LEU A 54 -19.63 -10.52 2.23
C LEU A 54 -20.80 -11.36 1.66
N VAL A 55 -21.36 -12.23 2.50
CA VAL A 55 -22.49 -13.11 2.16
C VAL A 55 -23.53 -13.14 3.31
N PRO A 56 -24.78 -12.71 3.09
CA PRO A 56 -25.30 -12.12 1.84
C PRO A 56 -24.76 -10.70 1.61
N PHE A 57 -24.55 -10.33 0.34
CA PHE A 57 -24.19 -8.96 -0.01
C PHE A 57 -25.42 -8.03 0.10
N PRO A 58 -25.28 -6.80 0.64
CA PRO A 58 -26.40 -5.87 0.81
C PRO A 58 -27.05 -5.48 -0.53
N PRO A 59 -28.39 -5.36 -0.58
CA PRO A 59 -29.07 -4.90 -1.79
C PRO A 59 -28.79 -3.41 -2.06
N GLU A 60 -28.82 -3.02 -3.33
CA GLU A 60 -28.57 -1.63 -3.75
C GLU A 60 -29.48 -0.62 -3.05
N SER A 61 -30.74 -0.98 -2.84
CA SER A 61 -31.72 -0.11 -2.17
C SER A 61 -31.45 0.15 -0.69
N SER A 62 -30.55 -0.62 -0.05
CA SER A 62 -30.24 -0.46 1.38
C SER A 62 -28.98 0.34 1.65
N LEU A 63 -28.23 0.75 0.63
CA LEU A 63 -26.96 1.47 0.79
C LEU A 63 -27.07 2.91 0.31
N ASP A 64 -26.59 3.83 1.13
CA ASP A 64 -26.37 5.21 0.73
C ASP A 64 -24.97 5.36 0.13
N LEU A 65 -24.91 5.71 -1.15
CA LEU A 65 -23.66 5.93 -1.88
C LEU A 65 -23.20 7.40 -1.85
N THR A 66 -24.04 8.31 -1.35
CA THR A 66 -23.74 9.75 -1.28
C THR A 66 -22.43 10.03 -0.54
N PRO A 67 -22.11 9.38 0.60
CA PRO A 67 -20.84 9.60 1.29
C PRO A 67 -19.63 9.18 0.44
N LEU A 68 -19.74 8.08 -0.31
CA LEU A 68 -18.66 7.57 -1.16
C LEU A 68 -18.40 8.49 -2.37
N ASP A 69 -19.46 9.01 -2.99
CA ASP A 69 -19.34 9.99 -4.08
C ASP A 69 -18.77 11.33 -3.59
N LYS A 70 -19.13 11.75 -2.36
CA LYS A 70 -18.55 12.94 -1.71
C LYS A 70 -17.05 12.76 -1.49
N LEU A 71 -16.63 11.63 -0.92
CA LEU A 71 -15.22 11.30 -0.68
C LEU A 71 -14.40 11.34 -1.97
N ARG A 72 -14.91 10.78 -3.06
CA ARG A 72 -14.24 10.85 -4.37
C ARG A 72 -13.96 12.28 -4.80
N THR A 73 -14.93 13.18 -4.58
CA THR A 73 -14.80 14.60 -4.94
C THR A 73 -13.81 15.32 -4.02
N GLU A 74 -13.88 15.08 -2.71
CA GLU A 74 -12.97 15.69 -1.73
C GLU A 74 -11.51 15.26 -1.96
N LEU A 75 -11.26 14.00 -2.32
CA LEU A 75 -9.92 13.48 -2.61
C LEU A 75 -9.31 14.03 -3.91
N GLU A 76 -10.09 14.71 -4.76
CA GLU A 76 -9.58 15.44 -5.92
C GLU A 76 -9.09 16.86 -5.57
N GLU A 77 -9.43 17.37 -4.37
CA GLU A 77 -8.99 18.68 -3.90
C GLU A 77 -7.55 18.66 -3.41
N GLU A 78 -6.78 19.71 -3.73
CA GLU A 78 -5.34 19.81 -3.41
C GLU A 78 -5.08 19.86 -1.88
N ASP A 79 -6.06 20.32 -1.11
CA ASP A 79 -5.99 20.49 0.35
C ASP A 79 -6.91 19.51 1.13
N CYS A 80 -7.29 18.33 0.59
CA CYS A 80 -8.09 17.36 1.39
C CYS A 80 -7.37 17.00 2.68
N ASP A 81 -8.12 17.09 3.78
CA ASP A 81 -7.71 16.51 5.05
C ASP A 81 -7.79 14.99 4.94
N VAL A 82 -6.68 14.37 4.57
CA VAL A 82 -6.57 12.93 4.32
C VAL A 82 -7.02 12.10 5.54
N LEU A 83 -6.80 12.59 6.75
CA LEU A 83 -7.20 11.88 7.98
C LEU A 83 -8.72 11.93 8.15
N GLN A 84 -9.34 13.07 7.85
CA GLN A 84 -10.80 13.20 7.82
C GLN A 84 -11.41 12.36 6.68
N CYS A 85 -10.85 12.45 5.47
CA CYS A 85 -11.24 11.66 4.30
C CYS A 85 -11.15 10.14 4.62
N LEU A 86 -10.13 9.68 5.36
CA LEU A 86 -9.98 8.31 5.85
C LEU A 86 -11.03 7.91 6.90
N ALA A 87 -11.28 8.77 7.89
CA ALA A 87 -12.28 8.54 8.92
C ALA A 87 -13.68 8.37 8.31
N ASP A 88 -14.02 9.24 7.35
CA ASP A 88 -15.28 9.21 6.63
C ASP A 88 -15.43 7.95 5.75
N PHE A 89 -14.34 7.49 5.12
CA PHE A 89 -14.33 6.20 4.42
C PHE A 89 -14.59 5.01 5.36
N ASN A 90 -13.93 4.96 6.51
CA ASN A 90 -14.13 3.91 7.51
C ASN A 90 -15.55 3.93 8.11
N ASN A 91 -16.10 5.12 8.33
CA ASN A 91 -17.49 5.30 8.77
C ASN A 91 -18.47 4.75 7.73
N TRP A 92 -18.23 5.05 6.45
CA TRP A 92 -19.05 4.53 5.36
C TRP A 92 -18.97 3.00 5.25
N ILE A 93 -17.76 2.41 5.32
CA ILE A 93 -17.58 0.96 5.37
C ILE A 93 -18.35 0.33 6.53
N GLY A 94 -18.28 0.92 7.73
CA GLY A 94 -19.01 0.43 8.89
C GLY A 94 -20.54 0.56 8.77
N ALA A 95 -21.03 1.51 7.98
CA ALA A 95 -22.45 1.66 7.67
C ALA A 95 -22.96 0.61 6.67
N VAL A 96 -22.08 0.07 5.81
CA VAL A 96 -22.39 -1.09 4.96
C VAL A 96 -22.61 -2.34 5.83
N ASP A 97 -21.64 -2.65 6.68
CA ASP A 97 -21.72 -3.66 7.73
C ASP A 97 -20.61 -3.40 8.76
N PRO A 98 -20.92 -3.27 10.08
CA PRO A 98 -19.93 -3.01 11.12
C PRO A 98 -18.78 -4.03 11.18
N ALA A 99 -18.99 -5.28 10.74
CA ALA A 99 -17.95 -6.31 10.71
C ALA A 99 -16.88 -6.08 9.62
N LEU A 100 -17.15 -5.17 8.67
CA LEU A 100 -16.22 -4.81 7.61
C LEU A 100 -15.13 -3.87 8.07
N THR A 101 -15.39 -3.04 9.08
CA THR A 101 -14.35 -2.19 9.68
C THR A 101 -13.27 -3.10 10.26
N ALA A 102 -12.09 -3.10 9.65
CA ALA A 102 -10.99 -3.96 10.07
C ALA A 102 -10.06 -3.20 11.03
N GLY A 103 -9.69 -3.84 12.14
CA GLY A 103 -8.50 -3.49 12.91
C GLY A 103 -7.37 -4.49 12.70
N GLU A 104 -6.22 -4.27 13.36
CA GLU A 104 -5.05 -5.16 13.26
C GLU A 104 -5.33 -6.62 13.64
N ASN A 105 -6.33 -6.86 14.51
CA ASN A 105 -6.74 -8.20 14.92
C ASN A 105 -7.65 -8.90 13.91
N ASP A 106 -8.12 -8.19 12.87
CA ASP A 106 -9.05 -8.70 11.87
C ASP A 106 -8.38 -9.03 10.53
N ARG A 107 -7.05 -9.13 10.53
CA ARG A 107 -6.25 -9.48 9.36
C ARG A 107 -6.76 -10.80 8.75
N PRO A 108 -7.14 -10.84 7.46
CA PRO A 108 -7.65 -12.05 6.85
C PRO A 108 -6.63 -13.18 6.86
N GLU A 109 -7.10 -14.43 6.94
CA GLU A 109 -6.24 -15.61 7.03
C GLU A 109 -5.26 -15.72 5.85
N ASN A 110 -4.15 -16.45 6.06
CA ASN A 110 -3.23 -16.76 4.96
C ASN A 110 -3.91 -17.71 3.97
N VAL A 111 -3.85 -17.38 2.69
CA VAL A 111 -4.15 -18.31 1.60
C VAL A 111 -2.87 -18.97 1.10
N GLU A 112 -3.02 -20.15 0.49
CA GLU A 112 -1.92 -20.80 -0.20
C GLU A 112 -1.44 -19.89 -1.33
N THR A 113 -0.18 -19.46 -1.27
CA THR A 113 0.37 -18.47 -2.20
C THR A 113 1.06 -19.17 -3.36
N SER A 114 0.91 -18.61 -4.56
CA SER A 114 1.66 -19.09 -5.72
C SER A 114 3.17 -18.98 -5.50
N ILE A 115 3.95 -19.88 -6.12
CA ILE A 115 5.43 -19.88 -6.03
C ILE A 115 6.02 -18.50 -6.39
N LEU A 116 5.45 -17.84 -7.39
CA LEU A 116 5.90 -16.52 -7.84
C LEU A 116 5.57 -15.43 -6.81
N ASN A 117 4.41 -15.51 -6.15
CA ASN A 117 4.09 -14.61 -5.03
C ASN A 117 5.05 -14.84 -3.87
N GLY A 118 5.34 -16.10 -3.51
CA GLY A 118 6.37 -16.43 -2.51
C GLY A 118 7.72 -15.80 -2.82
N ARG A 119 8.24 -15.99 -4.03
CA ARG A 119 9.50 -15.37 -4.48
C ARG A 119 9.45 -13.84 -4.45
N MET A 120 8.35 -13.23 -4.90
CA MET A 120 8.22 -11.77 -4.87
C MET A 120 8.27 -11.25 -3.43
N ARG A 121 7.60 -11.91 -2.48
CA ARG A 121 7.64 -11.53 -1.06
C ARG A 121 9.05 -11.66 -0.46
N GLU A 122 9.78 -12.71 -0.82
CA GLU A 122 11.21 -12.84 -0.49
C GLU A 122 12.04 -11.68 -1.06
N ASN A 123 11.77 -11.27 -2.29
CA ASN A 123 12.42 -10.12 -2.92
C ASN A 123 12.08 -8.79 -2.20
N LEU A 124 10.84 -8.60 -1.72
CA LEU A 124 10.48 -7.44 -0.91
C LEU A 124 11.29 -7.38 0.40
N ASN A 125 11.48 -8.52 1.06
CA ASN A 125 12.38 -8.62 2.22
C ASN A 125 13.83 -8.31 1.82
N GLY A 126 14.26 -8.75 0.63
CA GLY A 126 15.55 -8.44 0.04
C GLY A 126 15.80 -6.94 -0.17
N LEU A 127 14.78 -6.17 -0.58
CA LEU A 127 14.90 -4.71 -0.72
C LEU A 127 15.16 -4.03 0.63
N ARG A 128 14.45 -4.45 1.68
CA ARG A 128 14.66 -3.94 3.05
C ARG A 128 16.07 -4.27 3.53
N ALA A 129 16.48 -5.54 3.40
CA ALA A 129 17.81 -5.99 3.79
C ALA A 129 18.93 -5.27 3.02
N ALA A 130 18.76 -5.06 1.71
CA ALA A 130 19.69 -4.29 0.89
C ALA A 130 19.79 -2.84 1.34
N THR A 131 18.66 -2.21 1.68
CA THR A 131 18.63 -0.83 2.19
C THR A 131 19.38 -0.72 3.51
N ASP A 132 19.10 -1.59 4.49
CA ASP A 132 19.72 -1.55 5.82
C ASP A 132 21.23 -1.87 5.77
N SER A 133 21.62 -2.88 5.00
CA SER A 133 23.03 -3.26 4.84
C SER A 133 23.84 -2.19 4.08
N THR A 134 23.28 -1.61 3.02
CA THR A 134 23.94 -0.53 2.26
C THR A 134 24.10 0.71 3.10
N ARG A 135 23.07 1.12 3.85
CA ARG A 135 23.17 2.24 4.78
C ARG A 135 24.32 2.02 5.77
N THR A 136 24.42 0.83 6.34
CA THR A 136 25.48 0.47 7.29
C THR A 136 26.85 0.55 6.62
N ARG A 137 27.01 -0.02 5.42
CA ARG A 137 28.25 0.06 4.63
C ARG A 137 28.66 1.51 4.38
N LEU A 138 27.75 2.36 3.90
CA LEU A 138 28.05 3.76 3.60
C LEU A 138 28.49 4.54 4.84
N LEU A 139 27.83 4.31 5.99
CA LEU A 139 28.22 4.92 7.27
C LEU A 139 29.62 4.49 7.71
N VAL A 140 29.96 3.21 7.58
CA VAL A 140 31.29 2.68 7.91
C VAL A 140 32.36 3.23 6.96
N SER A 141 32.06 3.36 5.68
CA SER A 141 32.97 3.91 4.66
C SER A 141 33.09 5.43 4.72
N GLY A 142 32.33 6.12 5.56
CA GLY A 142 32.31 7.59 5.65
C GLY A 142 31.68 8.28 4.44
N GLU A 143 30.92 7.55 3.62
CA GLU A 143 30.19 8.11 2.49
C GLU A 143 28.93 8.82 2.98
N ASN A 144 28.83 10.12 2.69
CA ASN A 144 27.66 10.91 3.02
C ASN A 144 26.54 10.71 1.98
N PHE A 145 25.31 10.67 2.46
CA PHE A 145 24.09 10.70 1.66
C PHE A 145 23.10 11.69 2.27
N ASP A 146 22.18 12.20 1.45
CA ASP A 146 21.11 13.06 1.93
C ASP A 146 20.17 12.26 2.86
N ARG A 147 20.16 12.64 4.14
CA ARG A 147 19.36 11.96 5.18
C ARG A 147 17.87 12.21 5.02
N SER A 148 17.47 13.39 4.55
CA SER A 148 16.07 13.73 4.34
C SER A 148 15.52 12.92 3.16
N ALA A 149 16.23 12.95 2.02
CA ALA A 149 15.87 12.15 0.86
C ALA A 149 15.89 10.65 1.15
N PHE A 150 16.87 10.16 1.92
CA PHE A 150 16.89 8.77 2.38
C PHE A 150 15.65 8.41 3.21
N THR A 151 15.28 9.26 4.15
CA THR A 151 14.13 9.00 5.05
C THR A 151 12.84 8.96 4.27
N ALA A 152 12.59 9.92 3.38
CA ALA A 152 11.43 9.93 2.50
C ALA A 152 11.37 8.67 1.62
N ALA A 153 12.47 8.34 0.93
CA ALA A 153 12.53 7.16 0.06
C ALA A 153 12.34 5.85 0.84
N ARG A 154 12.95 5.71 2.02
CA ARG A 154 12.80 4.55 2.90
C ARG A 154 11.36 4.40 3.38
N ASN A 155 10.72 5.50 3.78
CA ASN A 155 9.33 5.49 4.22
C ASN A 155 8.39 5.07 3.09
N ALA A 156 8.56 5.66 1.90
CA ALA A 156 7.81 5.28 0.70
C ALA A 156 8.00 3.80 0.35
N LEU A 157 9.24 3.30 0.36
CA LEU A 157 9.54 1.89 0.11
C LEU A 157 8.89 0.97 1.15
N THR A 158 9.01 1.31 2.43
CA THR A 158 8.45 0.50 3.54
C THR A 158 6.94 0.42 3.44
N PHE A 159 6.29 1.56 3.19
CA PHE A 159 4.85 1.67 3.05
C PHE A 159 4.31 0.89 1.85
N THR A 160 4.85 1.16 0.66
CA THR A 160 4.44 0.46 -0.59
C THR A 160 4.71 -1.04 -0.52
N SER A 161 5.85 -1.46 0.04
CA SER A 161 6.19 -2.88 0.21
C SER A 161 5.24 -3.59 1.15
N ALA A 162 4.81 -2.95 2.24
CA ALA A 162 3.88 -3.57 3.20
C ALA A 162 2.52 -3.88 2.57
N VAL A 163 1.94 -2.91 1.84
CA VAL A 163 0.64 -3.12 1.18
C VAL A 163 0.77 -4.13 0.03
N TYR A 164 1.86 -4.09 -0.74
CA TYR A 164 2.07 -5.06 -1.82
C TYR A 164 2.33 -6.49 -1.30
N ASP A 165 3.11 -6.65 -0.22
CA ASP A 165 3.30 -7.96 0.45
C ASP A 165 1.96 -8.53 0.88
N GLU A 166 1.09 -7.70 1.46
CA GLU A 166 -0.22 -8.14 1.92
C GLU A 166 -1.11 -8.60 0.77
N LYS A 167 -1.09 -7.90 -0.36
CA LYS A 167 -1.82 -8.33 -1.56
C LYS A 167 -1.31 -9.65 -2.13
N LEU A 168 0.01 -9.85 -2.15
CA LEU A 168 0.62 -11.11 -2.57
C LEU A 168 0.27 -12.25 -1.62
N ARG A 169 0.26 -11.98 -0.31
CA ARG A 169 -0.11 -12.93 0.76
C ARG A 169 -1.56 -13.37 0.64
N LEU A 170 -2.45 -12.46 0.27
CA LEU A 170 -3.88 -12.70 0.08
C LEU A 170 -4.25 -13.18 -1.34
N ASP A 171 -3.25 -13.44 -2.19
CA ASP A 171 -3.40 -13.82 -3.60
C ASP A 171 -4.32 -12.89 -4.41
N LEU A 172 -4.37 -11.61 -4.02
CA LEU A 172 -5.16 -10.57 -4.69
C LEU A 172 -4.49 -10.10 -5.99
N VAL A 173 -3.20 -10.39 -6.12
CA VAL A 173 -2.37 -10.13 -7.30
C VAL A 173 -1.44 -11.31 -7.53
N GLN A 174 -1.07 -11.52 -8.78
CA GLN A 174 -0.13 -12.56 -9.16
C GLN A 174 1.13 -11.94 -9.75
N ALA A 175 2.25 -12.11 -9.05
CA ALA A 175 3.55 -11.68 -9.52
C ALA A 175 3.98 -12.48 -10.75
N ARG A 176 4.63 -11.80 -11.69
CA ARG A 176 5.22 -12.41 -12.89
C ARG A 176 6.73 -12.53 -12.74
N ASN A 177 7.32 -13.50 -13.47
CA ASN A 177 8.77 -13.70 -13.48
C ASN A 177 9.56 -12.42 -13.80
N GLU A 178 9.08 -11.64 -14.78
CA GLU A 178 9.72 -10.38 -15.16
C GLU A 178 9.69 -9.36 -14.02
N GLU A 179 8.59 -9.34 -13.25
CA GLU A 179 8.47 -8.43 -12.13
C GLU A 179 9.40 -8.82 -10.99
N CYS A 180 9.54 -10.13 -10.71
CA CYS A 180 10.49 -10.62 -9.72
C CYS A 180 11.93 -10.24 -10.10
N ARG A 181 12.31 -10.41 -11.38
CA ARG A 181 13.63 -10.00 -11.89
C ARG A 181 13.88 -8.51 -11.78
N GLN A 182 12.86 -7.70 -12.05
CA GLN A 182 12.99 -6.25 -11.94
C GLN A 182 13.19 -5.82 -10.47
N VAL A 183 12.52 -6.48 -9.51
CA VAL A 183 12.79 -6.24 -8.09
C VAL A 183 14.20 -6.70 -7.71
N GLU A 184 14.65 -7.86 -8.19
CA GLU A 184 16.03 -8.34 -7.99
C GLU A 184 17.06 -7.34 -8.53
N ALA A 185 16.82 -6.72 -9.68
CA ALA A 185 17.66 -5.66 -10.22
C ALA A 185 17.69 -4.43 -9.29
N HIS A 186 16.55 -4.02 -8.73
CA HIS A 186 16.49 -2.94 -7.74
C HIS A 186 17.26 -3.28 -6.45
N ILE A 187 17.23 -4.53 -5.99
CA ILE A 187 18.02 -5.00 -4.85
C ILE A 187 19.51 -4.81 -5.12
N GLU A 188 19.99 -5.24 -6.29
CA GLU A 188 21.40 -5.10 -6.67
C GLU A 188 21.81 -3.63 -6.88
N ASP A 189 20.94 -2.81 -7.46
CA ASP A 189 21.13 -1.37 -7.60
C ASP A 189 21.32 -0.68 -6.23
N ILE A 190 20.52 -1.07 -5.23
CA ILE A 190 20.63 -0.55 -3.86
C ILE A 190 21.94 -1.01 -3.23
N LYS A 191 22.28 -2.30 -3.31
CA LYS A 191 23.55 -2.83 -2.74
C LYS A 191 24.78 -2.08 -3.24
N ASN A 192 24.78 -1.77 -4.54
CA ASN A 192 25.89 -1.12 -5.24
C ASN A 192 25.84 0.41 -5.20
N ALA A 193 24.87 1.01 -4.51
CA ALA A 193 24.72 2.45 -4.45
C ALA A 193 25.89 3.14 -3.72
N SER A 194 26.30 4.31 -4.18
CA SER A 194 27.19 5.21 -3.43
C SER A 194 26.37 6.17 -2.58
N GLY A 195 27.03 6.91 -1.67
CA GLY A 195 26.34 7.93 -0.87
C GLY A 195 25.56 8.94 -1.72
N ALA A 196 26.07 9.30 -2.90
CA ALA A 196 25.44 10.26 -3.79
C ALA A 196 24.13 9.78 -4.45
N ASN A 197 23.97 8.47 -4.67
CA ASN A 197 22.81 7.92 -5.39
C ASN A 197 21.93 6.98 -4.54
N PHE A 198 22.33 6.68 -3.31
CA PHE A 198 21.62 5.75 -2.44
C PHE A 198 20.14 6.12 -2.21
N PRO A 199 19.77 7.37 -1.86
CA PRO A 199 18.36 7.74 -1.75
C PRO A 199 17.54 7.53 -3.02
N SER A 200 18.10 7.86 -4.20
CA SER A 200 17.38 7.75 -5.46
C SER A 200 17.20 6.30 -5.91
N ARG A 201 18.13 5.39 -5.57
CA ARG A 201 17.97 3.95 -5.81
C ARG A 201 16.82 3.35 -4.99
N ILE A 202 16.68 3.76 -3.73
CA ILE A 202 15.55 3.36 -2.88
C ILE A 202 14.25 3.93 -3.45
N GLN A 203 14.23 5.21 -3.83
CA GLN A 203 13.05 5.86 -4.40
C GLN A 203 12.59 5.20 -5.70
N ALA A 204 13.54 4.78 -6.56
CA ALA A 204 13.21 4.06 -7.78
C ALA A 204 12.50 2.73 -7.49
N ALA A 205 12.95 1.98 -6.48
CA ALA A 205 12.29 0.76 -6.04
C ALA A 205 10.87 1.05 -5.49
N ALA A 206 10.72 2.07 -4.64
CA ALA A 206 9.43 2.48 -4.10
C ALA A 206 8.44 2.85 -5.21
N THR A 207 8.87 3.68 -6.18
CA THR A 207 8.06 4.12 -7.33
C THR A 207 7.66 2.93 -8.22
N TYR A 208 8.54 1.93 -8.34
CA TYR A 208 8.22 0.71 -9.06
C TYR A 208 7.14 -0.11 -8.33
N LEU A 209 7.21 -0.23 -7.01
CA LEU A 209 6.21 -0.96 -6.22
C LEU A 209 4.88 -0.23 -6.12
N GLU A 210 4.87 1.10 -6.00
CA GLU A 210 3.67 1.93 -5.94
C GLU A 210 2.69 1.60 -7.09
N LYS A 211 3.20 1.44 -8.31
CA LYS A 211 2.42 1.07 -9.51
C LYS A 211 1.72 -0.28 -9.41
N ARG A 212 2.02 -1.09 -8.40
CA ARG A 212 1.49 -2.44 -8.15
C ARG A 212 0.59 -2.50 -6.92
N VAL A 213 0.49 -1.42 -6.17
CA VAL A 213 -0.35 -1.36 -4.97
C VAL A 213 -1.84 -1.19 -5.29
N VAL A 214 -2.21 -0.73 -6.51
CA VAL A 214 -3.62 -0.58 -7.01
C VAL A 214 -4.59 -1.58 -6.38
N LEU A 215 -5.41 -1.11 -5.44
CA LEU A 215 -6.25 -1.93 -4.59
C LEU A 215 -7.24 -2.75 -5.44
N PRO A 216 -7.56 -3.98 -5.01
CA PRO A 216 -8.38 -4.87 -5.80
C PRO A 216 -9.79 -4.29 -6.00
N VAL A 217 -10.28 -4.42 -7.23
CA VAL A 217 -11.66 -4.18 -7.67
C VAL A 217 -12.37 -5.52 -7.82
#